data_AF-A0A7J4NXH2-F1
#
_entry.id   AF-A0A7J4NXH2-F1
#
_cell.length_a   1.000
_cell.length_b   1.000
_cell.length_c   1.000
_cell.angle_alpha   90.00
_cell.angle_beta   90.00
_cell.angle_gamma   90.00
#
_symmetry.space_group_name_H-M   'P 1'
#
loop_
_entity.id
_entity.type
_entity.pdbx_description
1 polymer ?
#
loop_
_entity_poly.entity_id
_entity_poly.type
_entity_poly.pdbx_seq_one_letter_code
_entity_poly.pdbx_strand_id
1 'polypeptide(L)'
;MAKMIITAALTGGEPVHKGMTPYVPSSPEEIAEETYKCWEAGASIVHLHAKDPLTGKPASDPNPYFKKYAKMIRDRCDIIINMTTGGARPTTGEKLDEMVKERCGLGAEMMSLNMGTINLWTPPYENVFMNEIPRIKRWVGYMYDAGIKPELEFYDTGMINATKMLVRDGVLKEPLHVQFVMVGTTGWSPNPKALMYGVEQLNPSWTWSVCSLGRTQLPMGAFAMTLGGHVRVGFEDNIYIRHGELAKSNADLVKRIVTIAEALNIEVAKPDEARKMLGLPKS
;
A
#
# COMPACT_ATOMS: atom_id res chain seq x y z
N MET A 1 -10.70 7.67 -20.79
CA MET A 1 -10.65 7.53 -19.32
C MET A 1 -9.19 7.38 -18.90
N ALA A 2 -8.79 7.86 -17.72
CA ALA A 2 -7.46 7.53 -17.20
C ALA A 2 -7.37 6.03 -16.95
N LYS A 3 -6.19 5.43 -17.19
CA LYS A 3 -5.95 4.02 -16.92
C LYS A 3 -5.99 3.75 -15.41
N MET A 4 -6.26 2.51 -15.03
CA MET A 4 -6.32 2.10 -13.63
C MET A 4 -4.98 1.55 -13.16
N ILE A 5 -4.46 2.07 -12.05
CA ILE A 5 -3.29 1.51 -11.35
C ILE A 5 -3.74 0.34 -10.47
N ILE A 6 -2.97 -0.75 -10.49
CA ILE A 6 -3.13 -1.87 -9.56
C ILE A 6 -1.89 -1.95 -8.66
N THR A 7 -2.11 -1.87 -7.35
CA THR A 7 -1.08 -2.11 -6.32
C THR A 7 -1.20 -3.53 -5.78
N ALA A 8 -0.11 -4.29 -5.81
CA ALA A 8 -0.01 -5.61 -5.22
C ALA A 8 0.70 -5.55 -3.85
N ALA A 9 -0.06 -5.71 -2.76
CA ALA A 9 0.44 -5.74 -1.38
C ALA A 9 0.70 -7.18 -0.93
N LEU A 10 1.95 -7.63 -1.05
CA LEU A 10 2.25 -9.06 -1.18
C LEU A 10 2.12 -9.88 0.10
N THR A 11 2.38 -9.28 1.25
CA THR A 11 2.62 -10.05 2.48
C THR A 11 2.15 -9.38 3.75
N GLY A 12 2.22 -8.05 3.86
CA GLY A 12 1.78 -7.31 5.03
C GLY A 12 2.74 -7.27 6.20
N GLY A 13 2.54 -6.23 7.00
CA GLY A 13 3.23 -6.02 8.27
C GLY A 13 2.71 -6.97 9.33
N GLU A 14 1.39 -7.11 9.48
CA GLU A 14 0.62 -8.01 10.36
C GLU A 14 -0.81 -8.07 9.76
N PRO A 15 -1.68 -9.10 9.96
CA PRO A 15 -1.53 -10.32 10.77
C PRO A 15 -1.20 -11.58 9.95
N VAL A 16 -1.01 -11.47 8.63
CA VAL A 16 -0.88 -12.66 7.76
C VAL A 16 0.48 -13.31 7.96
N HIS A 17 0.53 -14.64 8.15
CA HIS A 17 1.77 -15.41 8.29
C HIS A 17 1.57 -16.85 7.75
N LYS A 18 2.66 -17.63 7.68
CA LYS A 18 2.65 -19.00 7.08
C LYS A 18 1.68 -19.99 7.77
N GLY A 19 1.22 -19.68 8.98
CA GLY A 19 0.21 -20.47 9.69
C GLY A 19 -1.23 -20.19 9.24
N MET A 20 -1.48 -19.07 8.56
CA MET A 20 -2.80 -18.74 7.99
C MET A 20 -2.93 -19.20 6.53
N THR A 21 -1.84 -19.12 5.76
CA THR A 21 -1.78 -19.60 4.38
C THR A 21 -0.35 -20.06 4.07
N PRO A 22 -0.15 -21.21 3.42
CA PRO A 22 1.17 -21.65 3.00
C PRO A 22 1.72 -20.82 1.83
N TYR A 23 0.88 -19.99 1.18
CA TYR A 23 1.23 -19.26 -0.03
C TYR A 23 1.84 -17.87 0.24
N VAL A 24 1.88 -17.40 1.49
CA VAL A 24 2.40 -16.06 1.78
C VAL A 24 3.92 -15.96 1.57
N PRO A 25 4.40 -15.08 0.66
CA PRO A 25 5.82 -14.93 0.42
C PRO A 25 6.50 -14.30 1.64
N SER A 26 7.64 -14.86 2.04
CA SER A 26 8.37 -14.47 3.26
C SER A 26 9.87 -14.26 3.03
N SER A 27 10.51 -15.02 2.13
CA SER A 27 11.92 -14.83 1.76
C SER A 27 12.12 -13.77 0.66
N PRO A 28 13.32 -13.18 0.50
CA PRO A 28 13.64 -12.31 -0.64
C PRO A 28 13.36 -12.92 -2.01
N GLU A 29 13.65 -14.21 -2.18
CA GLU A 29 13.42 -14.96 -3.41
C GLU A 29 11.91 -15.12 -3.67
N GLU A 30 11.14 -15.52 -2.65
CA GLU A 30 9.69 -15.63 -2.73
C GLU A 30 9.04 -14.27 -3.04
N ILE A 31 9.48 -13.19 -2.39
CA ILE A 31 8.97 -11.83 -2.61
C ILE A 31 9.29 -11.33 -4.02
N ALA A 32 10.51 -11.52 -4.51
CA ALA A 32 10.88 -11.10 -5.86
C ALA A 32 10.15 -11.89 -6.95
N GLU A 33 10.01 -13.21 -6.76
CA GLU A 33 9.24 -14.08 -7.67
C GLU A 33 7.76 -13.69 -7.70
N GLU A 34 7.16 -13.47 -6.54
CA GLU A 34 5.75 -13.11 -6.44
C GLU A 34 5.49 -11.70 -6.98
N THR A 35 6.43 -10.77 -6.77
CA THR A 35 6.41 -9.44 -7.41
C THR A 35 6.39 -9.56 -8.92
N TYR A 36 7.26 -10.40 -9.49
CA TYR A 36 7.34 -10.60 -10.93
C TYR A 36 6.03 -11.16 -11.50
N LYS A 37 5.43 -12.18 -10.85
CA LYS A 37 4.13 -12.73 -11.26
C LYS A 37 3.00 -11.70 -11.19
N CYS A 38 2.99 -10.85 -10.16
CA CYS A 38 2.03 -9.75 -10.05
C CYS A 38 2.21 -8.72 -11.18
N TRP A 39 3.45 -8.36 -11.51
CA TRP A 39 3.77 -7.48 -12.62
C TRP A 39 3.30 -8.06 -13.96
N GLU A 40 3.60 -9.33 -14.24
CA GLU A 40 3.11 -10.03 -15.44
C GLU A 40 1.58 -10.11 -15.48
N ALA A 41 0.95 -10.23 -14.32
CA ALA A 41 -0.50 -10.23 -14.18
C ALA A 41 -1.14 -8.84 -14.35
N GLY A 42 -0.37 -7.75 -14.39
CA GLY A 42 -0.87 -6.39 -14.62
C GLY A 42 -0.70 -5.41 -13.45
N ALA A 43 -0.01 -5.78 -12.38
CA ALA A 43 0.28 -4.84 -11.28
C ALA A 43 1.28 -3.77 -11.73
N SER A 44 0.96 -2.51 -11.45
CA SER A 44 1.84 -1.36 -11.73
C SER A 44 2.74 -1.01 -10.55
N ILE A 45 2.28 -1.32 -9.32
CA ILE A 45 2.97 -1.04 -8.06
C ILE A 45 3.03 -2.33 -7.23
N VAL A 46 4.16 -2.56 -6.57
CA VAL A 46 4.27 -3.53 -5.47
C VAL A 46 4.42 -2.80 -4.15
N HIS A 47 3.60 -3.14 -3.16
CA HIS A 47 3.73 -2.65 -1.79
C HIS A 47 4.39 -3.71 -0.92
N LEU A 48 5.48 -3.33 -0.26
CA LEU A 48 6.39 -4.24 0.42
C LEU A 48 6.43 -4.00 1.92
N HIS A 49 6.17 -5.10 2.64
CA HIS A 49 6.61 -5.33 3.99
C HIS A 49 7.66 -6.44 3.98
N ALA A 50 8.45 -6.50 5.04
CA ALA A 50 9.47 -7.51 5.18
C ALA A 50 9.13 -8.49 6.30
N LYS A 51 9.44 -9.76 6.04
CA LYS A 51 9.14 -10.88 6.92
C LYS A 51 10.36 -11.69 7.23
N ASP A 52 10.30 -12.38 8.36
CA ASP A 52 11.25 -13.43 8.69
C ASP A 52 11.05 -14.60 7.73
N PRO A 53 12.07 -14.99 6.93
CA PRO A 53 11.92 -16.00 5.87
C PRO A 53 11.48 -17.38 6.38
N LEU A 54 11.86 -17.72 7.61
CA LEU A 54 11.59 -19.02 8.22
C LEU A 54 10.15 -19.09 8.75
N THR A 55 9.74 -18.10 9.53
CA THR A 55 8.48 -18.12 10.27
C THR A 55 7.34 -17.43 9.51
N GLY A 56 7.65 -16.57 8.55
CA GLY A 56 6.67 -15.69 7.90
C GLY A 56 6.02 -14.69 8.86
N LYS A 57 6.66 -14.43 10.00
CA LYS A 57 6.30 -13.36 10.93
C LYS A 57 6.87 -12.02 10.45
N PRO A 58 6.37 -10.88 10.96
CA PRO A 58 6.93 -9.57 10.64
C PRO A 58 8.41 -9.56 11.03
N ALA A 59 9.29 -9.13 10.12
CA ALA A 59 10.70 -8.99 10.46
C ALA A 59 10.92 -7.65 11.15
N SER A 60 11.65 -7.68 12.27
CA SER A 60 12.00 -6.49 13.02
C SER A 60 12.81 -5.50 12.19
N ASP A 61 12.77 -4.29 12.70
CA ASP A 61 13.27 -3.11 12.08
C ASP A 61 14.54 -2.65 12.86
N PRO A 62 15.68 -2.23 12.25
CA PRO A 62 16.01 -2.08 10.82
C PRO A 62 15.99 -3.39 10.05
N ASN A 63 15.23 -3.39 8.95
CA ASN A 63 15.00 -4.59 8.20
C ASN A 63 16.11 -4.85 7.15
N PRO A 64 16.82 -5.99 7.24
CA PRO A 64 17.94 -6.29 6.34
C PRO A 64 17.51 -6.70 4.93
N TYR A 65 16.22 -6.86 4.68
CA TYR A 65 15.70 -7.45 3.45
C TYR A 65 15.26 -6.43 2.40
N PHE A 66 14.84 -5.21 2.76
CA PHE A 66 14.32 -4.24 1.78
C PHE A 66 15.30 -3.93 0.64
N LYS A 67 16.59 -3.74 0.95
CA LYS A 67 17.62 -3.52 -0.08
C LYS A 67 17.76 -4.73 -1.02
N LYS A 68 17.64 -5.95 -0.48
CA LYS A 68 17.67 -7.18 -1.27
C LYS A 68 16.42 -7.30 -2.14
N TYR A 69 15.24 -7.01 -1.60
CA TYR A 69 13.99 -6.99 -2.35
C TYR A 69 14.10 -6.04 -3.54
N ALA A 70 14.49 -4.78 -3.29
CA ALA A 70 14.61 -3.79 -4.35
C ALA A 70 15.57 -4.24 -5.45
N LYS A 71 16.75 -4.74 -5.09
CA LYS A 71 17.69 -5.28 -6.08
C LYS A 71 17.09 -6.43 -6.89
N MET A 72 16.57 -7.46 -6.22
CA MET A 72 16.08 -8.67 -6.89
C MET A 72 14.84 -8.41 -7.75
N ILE A 73 13.98 -7.48 -7.34
CA ILE A 73 12.82 -7.04 -8.13
C ILE A 73 13.29 -6.30 -9.38
N ARG A 74 14.23 -5.35 -9.24
CA ARG A 74 14.78 -4.58 -10.37
C ARG A 74 15.51 -5.45 -11.38
N ASP A 75 16.16 -6.52 -10.94
CA ASP A 75 16.81 -7.50 -11.82
C ASP A 75 15.77 -8.31 -12.65
N ARG A 76 14.47 -8.23 -12.33
CA ARG A 76 13.41 -9.04 -12.96
C ARG A 76 12.33 -8.25 -13.69
N CYS A 77 11.88 -7.12 -13.14
CA CYS A 77 10.84 -6.30 -13.76
C CYS A 77 10.91 -4.83 -13.33
N ASP A 78 10.25 -3.99 -14.15
CA ASP A 78 10.18 -2.54 -13.95
C ASP A 78 8.89 -2.11 -13.23
N ILE A 79 8.49 -2.83 -12.18
CA ILE A 79 7.32 -2.46 -11.35
C ILE A 79 7.67 -1.30 -10.39
N ILE A 80 6.75 -0.40 -10.08
CA ILE A 80 7.01 0.64 -9.08
C ILE A 80 7.12 0.00 -7.69
N ILE A 81 8.20 0.29 -6.96
CA ILE A 81 8.41 -0.23 -5.60
C ILE A 81 7.91 0.79 -4.58
N ASN A 82 6.88 0.39 -3.82
CA ASN A 82 6.36 1.08 -2.65
C ASN A 82 6.78 0.35 -1.37
N MET A 83 7.59 0.99 -0.51
CA MET A 83 8.01 0.39 0.76
C MET A 83 7.21 0.97 1.93
N THR A 84 6.78 0.11 2.84
CA THR A 84 6.08 0.55 4.05
C THR A 84 6.91 1.48 4.95
N THR A 85 6.26 2.42 5.64
CA THR A 85 6.81 3.08 6.85
C THR A 85 6.24 2.50 8.15
N GLY A 86 5.23 1.63 8.08
CA GLY A 86 4.49 1.12 9.25
C GLY A 86 4.86 -0.29 9.73
N GLY A 87 5.76 -1.00 9.06
CA GLY A 87 6.14 -2.39 9.38
C GLY A 87 6.83 -2.58 10.75
N ALA A 88 6.51 -3.70 11.43
CA ALA A 88 6.98 -4.16 12.75
C ALA A 88 6.84 -3.16 13.93
N ARG A 89 5.70 -3.24 14.64
CA ARG A 89 5.38 -2.43 15.82
C ARG A 89 5.99 -3.12 17.07
N PRO A 90 6.74 -2.47 17.99
CA PRO A 90 6.82 -1.04 18.24
C PRO A 90 8.28 -0.56 18.44
N THR A 91 8.96 -0.06 17.40
CA THR A 91 10.07 0.86 17.63
C THR A 91 9.47 2.22 18.00
N THR A 92 9.63 2.63 19.26
CA THR A 92 9.19 3.94 19.74
C THR A 92 10.27 5.00 19.50
N GLY A 93 9.82 6.23 19.23
CA GLY A 93 10.69 7.42 19.22
C GLY A 93 11.68 7.48 18.06
N GLU A 94 12.88 8.02 18.35
CA GLU A 94 13.91 8.42 17.39
C GLU A 94 14.37 7.29 16.47
N LYS A 95 14.39 6.05 16.96
CA LYS A 95 14.79 4.88 16.16
C LYS A 95 13.91 4.68 14.94
N LEU A 96 12.59 4.91 15.04
CA LEU A 96 11.69 4.76 13.90
C LEU A 96 11.93 5.85 12.84
N ASP A 97 12.29 7.07 13.26
CA ASP A 97 12.61 8.17 12.35
C ASP A 97 13.89 7.89 11.55
N GLU A 98 14.95 7.45 12.22
CA GLU A 98 16.22 7.06 11.58
C GLU A 98 16.00 5.98 10.53
N MET A 99 15.15 5.04 10.86
CA MET A 99 14.81 3.91 10.03
C MET A 99 14.01 4.27 8.77
N VAL A 100 12.98 5.11 8.91
CA VAL A 100 12.26 5.63 7.75
C VAL A 100 13.20 6.42 6.85
N LYS A 101 14.10 7.21 7.44
CA LYS A 101 15.11 7.95 6.69
C LYS A 101 16.08 7.03 5.93
N GLU A 102 16.58 5.97 6.57
CA GLU A 102 17.43 4.97 5.91
C GLU A 102 16.69 4.29 4.76
N ARG A 103 15.43 3.90 4.99
CA ARG A 103 14.59 3.19 4.01
C ARG A 103 14.36 3.99 2.73
N CYS A 104 14.31 5.32 2.81
CA CYS A 104 14.22 6.20 1.65
C CYS A 104 15.38 5.99 0.65
N GLY A 105 16.55 5.52 1.11
CA GLY A 105 17.73 5.25 0.29
C GLY A 105 17.83 3.82 -0.26
N LEU A 106 16.81 2.97 -0.08
CA LEU A 106 16.89 1.53 -0.41
C LEU A 106 16.36 1.16 -1.80
N GLY A 107 16.12 2.14 -2.67
CA GLY A 107 15.71 1.91 -4.06
C GLY A 107 14.20 1.79 -4.28
N ALA A 108 13.40 2.27 -3.33
CA ALA A 108 11.98 2.51 -3.54
C ALA A 108 11.76 3.76 -4.40
N GLU A 109 10.59 3.86 -5.03
CA GLU A 109 10.12 5.09 -5.68
C GLU A 109 9.01 5.75 -4.86
N MET A 110 8.29 4.92 -4.10
CA MET A 110 7.22 5.32 -3.23
C MET A 110 7.40 4.74 -1.85
N MET A 111 6.81 5.40 -0.86
CA MET A 111 6.69 4.84 0.48
C MET A 111 5.31 5.14 1.05
N SER A 112 4.72 4.16 1.74
CA SER A 112 3.43 4.35 2.40
C SER A 112 3.59 5.29 3.59
N LEU A 113 2.63 6.17 3.83
CA LEU A 113 2.66 7.16 4.90
C LEU A 113 1.29 7.24 5.56
N ASN A 114 1.20 6.72 6.78
CA ASN A 114 -0.01 6.72 7.59
C ASN A 114 -0.37 8.15 8.03
N MET A 115 -1.53 8.68 7.66
CA MET A 115 -1.79 10.12 7.85
C MET A 115 -2.43 10.50 9.18
N GLY A 116 -2.33 9.62 10.18
CA GLY A 116 -2.71 9.95 11.55
C GLY A 116 -2.64 8.76 12.49
N THR A 117 -2.96 9.05 13.74
CA THR A 117 -3.06 8.06 14.81
C THR A 117 -4.46 7.43 14.84
N ILE A 118 -4.54 6.11 15.02
CA ILE A 118 -5.80 5.36 15.13
C ILE A 118 -5.64 4.17 16.07
N ASN A 119 -6.74 3.71 16.69
CA ASN A 119 -6.73 2.44 17.41
C ASN A 119 -6.42 1.29 16.44
N LEU A 120 -5.68 0.27 16.90
CA LEU A 120 -5.38 -0.90 16.07
C LEU A 120 -6.66 -1.64 15.68
N TRP A 121 -6.77 -1.96 14.39
CA TRP A 121 -7.91 -2.68 13.83
C TRP A 121 -7.77 -4.21 13.89
N THR A 122 -6.65 -4.71 14.41
CA THR A 122 -6.35 -6.13 14.57
C THR A 122 -6.20 -6.49 16.05
N PRO A 123 -6.61 -7.69 16.49
CA PRO A 123 -6.35 -8.17 17.84
C PRO A 123 -4.85 -8.22 18.18
N PRO A 124 -4.46 -7.94 19.44
CA PRO A 124 -5.31 -7.42 20.51
C PRO A 124 -5.63 -5.93 20.28
N TYR A 125 -6.91 -5.56 20.41
CA TYR A 125 -7.45 -4.21 20.13
C TYR A 125 -7.07 -3.14 21.17
N GLU A 126 -6.10 -3.42 22.03
CA GLU A 126 -5.64 -2.54 23.12
C GLU A 126 -4.59 -1.53 22.67
N ASN A 127 -4.01 -1.73 21.49
CA ASN A 127 -2.89 -0.95 20.99
C ASN A 127 -3.33 0.18 20.07
N VAL A 128 -2.45 1.16 19.91
CA VAL A 128 -2.65 2.32 19.03
C VAL A 128 -1.61 2.27 17.91
N PHE A 129 -2.06 2.53 16.68
CA PHE A 129 -1.16 2.88 15.60
C PHE A 129 -0.84 4.36 15.66
N MET A 130 0.31 4.71 16.20
CA MET A 130 0.70 6.10 16.43
C MET A 130 1.38 6.70 15.19
N ASN A 131 0.81 7.77 14.63
CA ASN A 131 1.51 8.65 13.72
C ASN A 131 1.07 10.12 13.92
N GLU A 132 1.77 10.82 14.80
CA GLU A 132 1.49 12.22 15.11
C GLU A 132 1.92 13.18 14.00
N ILE A 133 1.25 14.34 13.90
CA ILE A 133 1.55 15.36 12.87
C ILE A 133 3.04 15.74 12.81
N PRO A 134 3.77 15.97 13.92
CA PRO A 134 5.21 16.24 13.85
C PRO A 134 6.02 15.13 13.18
N ARG A 135 5.67 13.86 13.40
CA ARG A 135 6.33 12.71 12.77
C ARG A 135 6.04 12.65 11.28
N ILE A 136 4.77 12.82 10.90
CA ILE A 136 4.35 12.93 9.49
C ILE A 136 5.17 14.02 8.78
N LYS A 137 5.30 15.21 9.38
CA LYS A 137 6.11 16.31 8.81
C LYS A 137 7.58 15.92 8.59
N ARG A 138 8.21 15.26 9.57
CA ARG A 138 9.60 14.80 9.46
C ARG A 138 9.77 13.78 8.34
N TRP A 139 8.89 12.78 8.28
CA TRP A 139 8.96 11.71 7.27
C TRP A 139 8.70 12.21 5.86
N VAL A 140 7.76 13.15 5.68
CA VAL A 140 7.57 13.83 4.39
C VAL A 140 8.86 14.53 3.96
N GLY A 141 9.57 15.19 4.88
CA GLY A 141 10.88 15.78 4.62
C GLY A 141 11.90 14.74 4.12
N TYR A 142 12.06 13.62 4.83
CA TYR A 142 12.97 12.55 4.44
C TYR A 142 12.64 11.97 3.05
N MET A 143 11.34 11.75 2.78
CA MET A 143 10.90 11.24 1.49
C MET A 143 11.21 12.23 0.36
N TYR A 144 10.90 13.51 0.53
CA TYR A 144 11.16 14.52 -0.50
C TYR A 144 12.65 14.75 -0.75
N ASP A 145 13.47 14.77 0.29
CA ASP A 145 14.93 14.89 0.16
C ASP A 145 15.53 13.72 -0.65
N ALA A 146 14.91 12.54 -0.57
CA ALA A 146 15.31 11.34 -1.31
C ALA A 146 14.58 11.16 -2.66
N GLY A 147 13.69 12.07 -3.05
CA GLY A 147 12.89 11.93 -4.29
C GLY A 147 11.81 10.84 -4.22
N ILE A 148 11.41 10.41 -3.03
CA ILE A 148 10.37 9.42 -2.78
C ILE A 148 9.00 10.09 -2.76
N LYS A 149 8.03 9.50 -3.45
CA LYS A 149 6.63 9.95 -3.38
C LYS A 149 5.88 9.26 -2.24
N PRO A 150 5.27 10.01 -1.30
CA PRO A 150 4.43 9.41 -0.28
C PRO A 150 3.10 8.90 -0.88
N GLU A 151 2.72 7.68 -0.55
CA GLU A 151 1.34 7.17 -0.66
C GLU A 151 0.62 7.46 0.67
N LEU A 152 -0.36 8.35 0.65
CA LEU A 152 -1.02 8.84 1.86
C LEU A 152 -2.13 7.86 2.31
N GLU A 153 -1.86 7.08 3.35
CA GLU A 153 -2.79 6.07 3.87
C GLU A 153 -3.82 6.72 4.82
N PHE A 154 -5.08 6.74 4.40
CA PHE A 154 -6.21 7.31 5.13
C PHE A 154 -7.06 6.22 5.76
N TYR A 155 -7.06 6.15 7.09
CA TYR A 155 -7.88 5.24 7.88
C TYR A 155 -9.16 5.88 8.41
N ASP A 156 -9.23 7.22 8.43
CA ASP A 156 -10.43 7.97 8.83
C ASP A 156 -10.47 9.36 8.18
N THR A 157 -11.62 10.01 8.27
CA THR A 157 -11.96 11.36 7.81
C THR A 157 -11.01 12.45 8.31
N GLY A 158 -10.56 12.35 9.57
CA GLY A 158 -9.63 13.32 10.16
C GLY A 158 -8.30 13.42 9.41
N MET A 159 -7.86 12.34 8.78
CA MET A 159 -6.62 12.29 8.00
C MET A 159 -6.72 13.09 6.69
N ILE A 160 -7.93 13.24 6.14
CA ILE A 160 -8.19 14.11 4.99
C ILE A 160 -7.98 15.57 5.40
N ASN A 161 -8.54 15.97 6.55
CA ASN A 161 -8.40 17.33 7.07
C ASN A 161 -6.95 17.65 7.44
N ALA A 162 -6.24 16.71 8.09
CA ALA A 162 -4.81 16.83 8.37
C ALA A 162 -4.00 17.01 7.07
N THR A 163 -4.33 16.27 6.02
CA THR A 163 -3.67 16.40 4.71
C THR A 163 -3.89 17.77 4.10
N LYS A 164 -5.14 18.28 4.10
CA LYS A 164 -5.45 19.65 3.61
C LYS A 164 -4.70 20.72 4.40
N MET A 165 -4.61 20.57 5.71
CA MET A 165 -3.80 21.44 6.57
C MET A 165 -2.31 21.39 6.18
N LEU A 166 -1.75 20.20 5.98
CA LEU A 166 -0.34 20.03 5.61
C LEU A 166 -0.02 20.52 4.18
N VAL A 167 -0.97 20.48 3.25
CA VAL A 167 -0.85 21.14 1.94
C VAL A 167 -0.80 22.65 2.11
N ARG A 168 -1.75 23.23 2.86
CA ARG A 168 -1.78 24.68 3.14
C ARG A 168 -0.50 25.16 3.81
N ASP A 169 0.04 24.37 4.72
CA ASP A 169 1.27 24.68 5.45
C ASP A 169 2.55 24.44 4.62
N GLY A 170 2.43 24.05 3.34
CA GLY A 170 3.54 23.83 2.41
C GLY A 170 4.36 22.56 2.69
N VAL A 171 3.87 21.67 3.56
CA VAL A 171 4.53 20.41 3.90
C VAL A 171 4.33 19.39 2.78
N LEU A 172 3.11 19.24 2.28
CA LEU A 172 2.78 18.30 1.21
C LEU A 172 2.70 19.03 -0.13
N LYS A 173 3.35 18.47 -1.16
CA LYS A 173 3.41 19.00 -2.52
C LYS A 173 2.43 18.27 -3.43
N GLU A 174 1.43 18.99 -3.93
CA GLU A 174 0.42 18.47 -4.87
C GLU A 174 1.02 18.23 -6.27
N PRO A 175 0.45 17.32 -7.10
CA PRO A 175 -0.69 16.45 -6.81
C PRO A 175 -0.32 15.25 -5.91
N LEU A 176 -1.24 14.87 -5.01
CA LEU A 176 -1.04 13.78 -4.06
C LEU A 176 -1.56 12.44 -4.58
N HIS A 177 -1.09 11.36 -3.98
CA HIS A 177 -1.63 10.01 -4.15
C HIS A 177 -2.13 9.50 -2.80
N VAL A 178 -3.40 9.09 -2.74
CA VAL A 178 -4.10 8.69 -1.52
C VAL A 178 -4.48 7.22 -1.59
N GLN A 179 -4.39 6.51 -0.47
CA GLN A 179 -4.94 5.17 -0.30
C GLN A 179 -6.00 5.20 0.81
N PHE A 180 -7.27 4.95 0.46
CA PHE A 180 -8.32 4.75 1.45
C PHE A 180 -8.17 3.34 2.04
N VAL A 181 -7.74 3.25 3.30
CA VAL A 181 -7.53 1.98 4.01
C VAL A 181 -8.76 1.66 4.84
N MET A 182 -9.64 0.84 4.27
CA MET A 182 -10.96 0.51 4.83
C MET A 182 -10.90 -0.71 5.74
N VAL A 183 -10.40 -0.47 6.96
CA VAL A 183 -10.15 -1.50 7.98
C VAL A 183 -11.39 -1.97 8.74
N GLY A 184 -12.50 -1.22 8.68
CA GLY A 184 -13.77 -1.56 9.29
C GLY A 184 -13.86 -1.27 10.79
N THR A 185 -13.11 -1.99 11.61
CA THR A 185 -13.30 -2.03 13.08
C THR A 185 -13.08 -0.67 13.75
N THR A 186 -11.89 -0.08 13.57
CA THR A 186 -11.49 1.15 14.25
C THR A 186 -11.37 2.36 13.32
N GLY A 187 -11.64 2.20 12.02
CA GLY A 187 -11.55 3.23 10.99
C GLY A 187 -12.64 3.10 9.93
N TRP A 188 -12.34 3.49 8.69
CA TRP A 188 -13.29 3.47 7.58
C TRP A 188 -14.03 2.13 7.46
N SER A 189 -15.36 2.19 7.56
CA SER A 189 -16.23 1.06 7.24
C SER A 189 -16.13 0.70 5.76
N PRO A 190 -15.85 -0.56 5.37
CA PRO A 190 -15.67 -0.97 3.98
C PRO A 190 -17.01 -1.08 3.25
N ASN A 191 -17.64 0.05 2.97
CA ASN A 191 -18.89 0.15 2.23
C ASN A 191 -18.87 1.33 1.23
N PRO A 192 -19.72 1.30 0.19
CA PRO A 192 -19.77 2.34 -0.82
C PRO A 192 -19.98 3.77 -0.29
N LYS A 193 -20.84 3.97 0.71
CA LYS A 193 -21.17 5.30 1.24
C LYS A 193 -19.94 5.95 1.90
N ALA A 194 -19.20 5.18 2.67
CA ALA A 194 -17.97 5.63 3.31
C ALA A 194 -16.91 6.03 2.27
N LEU A 195 -16.68 5.21 1.25
CA LEU A 195 -15.72 5.51 0.19
C LEU A 195 -16.14 6.76 -0.60
N MET A 196 -17.40 6.86 -1.04
CA MET A 196 -17.89 8.03 -1.78
C MET A 196 -17.70 9.32 -1.01
N TYR A 197 -18.07 9.33 0.28
CA TYR A 197 -17.84 10.49 1.12
C TYR A 197 -16.36 10.88 1.15
N GLY A 198 -15.45 9.93 1.35
CA GLY A 198 -14.00 10.20 1.34
C GLY A 198 -13.50 10.77 0.01
N VAL A 199 -13.94 10.20 -1.12
CA VAL A 199 -13.57 10.64 -2.48
C VAL A 199 -14.06 12.06 -2.76
N GLU A 200 -15.30 12.39 -2.36
CA GLU A 200 -15.88 13.74 -2.51
C GLU A 200 -15.10 14.83 -1.74
N GLN A 201 -14.32 14.45 -0.73
CA GLN A 201 -13.49 15.38 0.02
C GLN A 201 -12.12 15.66 -0.61
N LEU A 202 -11.68 14.91 -1.62
CA LEU A 202 -10.36 15.06 -2.21
C LEU A 202 -10.29 16.25 -3.18
N ASN A 203 -9.09 16.81 -3.37
CA ASN A 203 -8.85 17.74 -4.47
C ASN A 203 -8.93 16.94 -5.80
N PRO A 204 -9.65 17.42 -6.83
CA PRO A 204 -9.73 16.74 -8.13
C PRO A 204 -8.39 16.42 -8.80
N SER A 205 -7.31 17.12 -8.45
CA SER A 205 -5.96 16.83 -8.95
C SER A 205 -5.29 15.61 -8.31
N TRP A 206 -5.83 15.09 -7.20
CA TRP A 206 -5.25 13.95 -6.50
C TRP A 206 -5.69 12.64 -7.13
N THR A 207 -4.79 11.67 -7.11
CA THR A 207 -5.12 10.28 -7.44
C THR A 207 -5.45 9.53 -6.16
N TRP A 208 -6.30 8.51 -6.25
CA TRP A 208 -6.68 7.73 -5.08
C TRP A 208 -6.86 6.24 -5.41
N SER A 209 -6.58 5.40 -4.44
CA SER A 209 -6.73 3.95 -4.46
C SER A 209 -7.57 3.48 -3.27
N VAL A 210 -8.16 2.28 -3.37
CA VAL A 210 -8.82 1.63 -2.23
C VAL A 210 -8.07 0.38 -1.80
N CYS A 211 -7.90 0.24 -0.49
CA CYS A 211 -7.48 -0.97 0.20
C CYS A 211 -8.61 -1.40 1.13
N SER A 212 -9.07 -2.64 1.03
CA SER A 212 -10.11 -3.18 1.91
C SER A 212 -9.80 -4.62 2.29
N LEU A 213 -10.11 -4.98 3.54
CA LEU A 213 -9.63 -6.22 4.15
C LEU A 213 -10.56 -7.42 3.89
N GLY A 214 -9.95 -8.58 3.65
CA GLY A 214 -10.61 -9.87 3.52
C GLY A 214 -11.72 -9.87 2.47
N ARG A 215 -12.92 -10.28 2.87
CA ARG A 215 -14.07 -10.46 1.97
C ARG A 215 -14.52 -9.17 1.26
N THR A 216 -14.13 -7.99 1.75
CA THR A 216 -14.51 -6.71 1.15
C THR A 216 -13.48 -6.18 0.15
N GLN A 217 -12.31 -6.83 0.00
CA GLN A 217 -11.29 -6.45 -0.99
C GLN A 217 -11.88 -6.36 -2.41
N LEU A 218 -12.49 -7.45 -2.90
CA LEU A 218 -13.00 -7.50 -4.27
C LEU A 218 -14.18 -6.54 -4.50
N PRO A 219 -15.25 -6.52 -3.67
CA PRO A 219 -16.38 -5.62 -3.91
C PRO A 219 -15.98 -4.14 -3.84
N MET A 220 -15.13 -3.74 -2.88
CA MET A 220 -14.70 -2.36 -2.76
C MET A 220 -13.73 -1.97 -3.89
N GLY A 221 -12.84 -2.88 -4.28
CA GLY A 221 -11.98 -2.69 -5.45
C GLY A 221 -12.80 -2.45 -6.71
N ALA A 222 -13.76 -3.33 -7.02
CA ALA A 222 -14.65 -3.18 -8.18
C ALA A 222 -15.46 -1.87 -8.11
N PHE A 223 -15.98 -1.50 -6.94
CA PHE A 223 -16.69 -0.23 -6.78
C PHE A 223 -15.79 0.99 -7.02
N ALA A 224 -14.55 0.97 -6.53
CA ALA A 224 -13.58 2.04 -6.80
C ALA A 224 -13.31 2.23 -8.29
N MET A 225 -13.23 1.14 -9.07
CA MET A 225 -13.08 1.22 -10.53
C MET A 225 -14.21 2.03 -11.17
N THR A 226 -15.45 1.83 -10.72
CA THR A 226 -16.62 2.56 -11.27
C THR A 226 -16.60 4.05 -10.98
N LEU A 227 -15.84 4.48 -9.97
CA LEU A 227 -15.64 5.88 -9.60
C LEU A 227 -14.36 6.49 -10.23
N GLY A 228 -13.64 5.74 -11.07
CA GLY A 228 -12.37 6.18 -11.65
C GLY A 228 -11.18 6.10 -10.69
N GLY A 229 -11.31 5.36 -9.59
CA GLY A 229 -10.24 5.12 -8.62
C GLY A 229 -9.29 4.00 -9.04
N HIS A 230 -8.22 3.85 -8.26
CA HIS A 230 -7.25 2.76 -8.36
C HIS A 230 -7.55 1.66 -7.35
N VAL A 231 -6.90 0.50 -7.50
CA VAL A 231 -7.19 -0.68 -6.69
C VAL A 231 -5.92 -1.26 -6.09
N ARG A 232 -6.00 -1.61 -4.81
CA ARG A 232 -5.00 -2.44 -4.13
C ARG A 232 -5.55 -3.82 -3.81
N VAL A 233 -4.76 -4.84 -4.10
CA VAL A 233 -5.02 -6.24 -3.76
C VAL A 233 -3.76 -6.93 -3.26
N GLY A 234 -3.92 -8.13 -2.70
CA GLY A 234 -2.81 -8.96 -2.25
C GLY A 234 -3.06 -9.58 -0.89
N PHE A 235 -2.16 -10.48 -0.49
CA PHE A 235 -2.25 -11.27 0.74
C PHE A 235 -2.07 -10.44 1.99
N GLU A 236 -1.48 -9.24 1.90
CA GLU A 236 -1.52 -8.28 3.01
C GLU A 236 -2.96 -7.99 3.44
N ASP A 237 -3.86 -7.86 2.46
CA ASP A 237 -5.22 -7.41 2.71
C ASP A 237 -6.21 -8.58 2.69
N ASN A 238 -5.98 -9.63 1.89
CA ASN A 238 -6.87 -10.78 1.74
C ASN A 238 -6.14 -12.03 1.19
N ILE A 239 -6.30 -13.17 1.84
CA ILE A 239 -5.71 -14.45 1.43
C ILE A 239 -6.66 -15.36 0.63
N TYR A 240 -7.91 -14.94 0.39
CA TYR A 240 -8.95 -15.77 -0.22
C TYR A 240 -9.28 -15.33 -1.67
N ILE A 241 -9.33 -16.29 -2.60
CA ILE A 241 -9.85 -16.02 -3.95
C ILE A 241 -11.37 -16.10 -3.98
N ARG A 242 -12.02 -16.87 -3.10
CA ARG A 242 -13.48 -16.86 -2.90
C ARG A 242 -13.79 -17.38 -1.52
N HIS A 243 -15.07 -17.38 -1.15
CA HIS A 243 -15.50 -17.82 0.17
C HIS A 243 -14.97 -19.24 0.47
N GLY A 244 -14.15 -19.36 1.52
CA GLY A 244 -13.56 -20.64 1.97
C GLY A 244 -12.39 -21.15 1.12
N GLU A 245 -11.99 -20.47 0.05
CA GLU A 245 -10.91 -20.92 -0.84
C GLU A 245 -9.75 -19.93 -0.84
N LEU A 246 -8.59 -20.39 -0.37
CA LEU A 246 -7.35 -19.61 -0.38
C LEU A 246 -6.91 -19.33 -1.82
N ALA A 247 -6.49 -18.10 -2.07
CA ALA A 247 -5.74 -17.77 -3.26
C ALA A 247 -4.35 -18.42 -3.18
N LYS A 248 -3.86 -18.91 -4.32
CA LYS A 248 -2.57 -19.63 -4.40
C LYS A 248 -1.40 -18.70 -4.68
N SER A 249 -1.68 -17.49 -5.15
CA SER A 249 -0.72 -16.41 -5.37
C SER A 249 -1.42 -15.04 -5.22
N ASN A 250 -0.65 -14.00 -4.90
CA ASN A 250 -1.04 -12.61 -5.08
C ASN A 250 -1.40 -12.34 -6.55
N ALA A 251 -0.68 -12.97 -7.49
CA ALA A 251 -0.96 -12.86 -8.91
C ALA A 251 -2.37 -13.32 -9.29
N ASP A 252 -2.95 -14.31 -8.60
CA ASP A 252 -4.35 -14.71 -8.81
C ASP A 252 -5.32 -13.59 -8.43
N LEU A 253 -5.02 -12.84 -7.36
CA LEU A 253 -5.83 -11.68 -6.94
C LEU A 253 -5.70 -10.53 -7.95
N VAL A 254 -4.48 -10.28 -8.45
CA VAL A 254 -4.24 -9.27 -9.52
C VAL A 254 -5.00 -9.65 -10.79
N LYS A 255 -4.84 -10.89 -11.29
CA LYS A 255 -5.54 -11.38 -12.50
C LYS A 255 -7.05 -11.20 -12.40
N ARG A 256 -7.62 -11.44 -11.21
CA ARG A 256 -9.05 -11.27 -10.99
C ARG A 256 -9.50 -9.81 -11.13
N ILE A 257 -8.72 -8.87 -10.62
CA ILE A 257 -8.95 -7.43 -10.81
C ILE A 257 -8.84 -7.05 -12.29
N VAL A 258 -7.84 -7.58 -13.01
CA VAL A 258 -7.70 -7.36 -14.45
C VAL A 258 -8.92 -7.88 -15.22
N THR A 259 -9.39 -9.10 -14.94
CA THR A 259 -10.62 -9.64 -15.57
C THR A 259 -11.84 -8.77 -15.34
N ILE A 260 -12.00 -8.20 -14.14
CA ILE A 260 -13.11 -7.27 -13.86
C ILE A 260 -12.93 -5.97 -14.65
N ALA A 261 -11.70 -5.43 -14.69
CA ALA A 261 -11.39 -4.22 -15.45
C ALA A 261 -11.67 -4.41 -16.95
N GLU A 262 -11.27 -5.54 -17.53
CA GLU A 262 -11.57 -5.93 -18.92
C GLU A 262 -13.08 -5.98 -19.16
N ALA A 263 -13.84 -6.63 -18.28
CA ALA A 263 -15.30 -6.69 -18.39
C ALA A 263 -15.97 -5.30 -18.31
N LEU A 264 -15.34 -4.33 -17.64
CA LEU A 264 -15.79 -2.94 -17.53
C LEU A 264 -15.20 -2.02 -18.61
N ASN A 265 -14.38 -2.54 -19.53
CA ASN A 265 -13.62 -1.76 -20.53
C ASN A 265 -12.71 -0.69 -19.90
N ILE A 266 -12.07 -1.02 -18.78
CA ILE A 266 -11.11 -0.18 -18.08
C ILE A 266 -9.70 -0.71 -18.38
N GLU A 267 -8.88 0.13 -19.02
CA GLU A 267 -7.47 -0.20 -19.28
C GLU A 267 -6.64 -0.13 -18.00
N VAL A 268 -5.81 -1.16 -17.78
CA VAL A 268 -4.84 -1.21 -16.67
C VAL A 268 -3.55 -0.49 -17.07
N ALA A 269 -3.04 0.35 -16.18
CA ALA A 269 -1.81 1.11 -16.37
C ALA A 269 -0.58 0.21 -16.23
N LYS A 270 0.32 0.27 -17.21
CA LYS A 270 1.69 -0.27 -17.05
C LYS A 270 2.48 0.59 -16.07
N PRO A 271 3.58 0.07 -15.48
CA PRO A 271 4.38 0.84 -14.53
C PRO A 271 4.85 2.21 -15.04
N ASP A 272 5.27 2.33 -16.31
CA ASP A 272 5.70 3.62 -16.89
C ASP A 272 4.55 4.63 -17.02
N GLU A 273 3.33 4.15 -17.26
CA GLU A 273 2.11 4.96 -17.29
C GLU A 273 1.72 5.38 -15.87
N ALA A 274 1.76 4.45 -14.92
CA ALA A 274 1.53 4.73 -13.51
C ALA A 274 2.52 5.77 -12.96
N ARG A 275 3.81 5.70 -13.34
CA ARG A 275 4.81 6.72 -12.98
C ARG A 275 4.41 8.11 -13.47
N LYS A 276 3.93 8.24 -14.71
CA LYS A 276 3.46 9.53 -15.25
C LYS A 276 2.25 10.04 -14.47
N MET A 277 1.28 9.18 -14.20
CA MET A 277 0.08 9.53 -13.42
C MET A 277 0.42 9.98 -11.99
N LEU A 278 1.43 9.36 -11.39
CA LEU A 278 1.90 9.66 -10.04
C LEU A 278 2.92 10.80 -10.00
N GLY A 279 3.43 11.28 -11.13
CA GLY A 279 4.50 12.29 -11.17
C GLY A 279 5.84 11.76 -10.65
N LEU A 280 6.11 10.46 -10.83
CA LEU A 280 7.40 9.84 -10.54
C LEU A 280 8.37 10.03 -11.72
N PRO A 281 9.69 10.13 -11.47
CA PRO A 281 10.68 10.13 -12.53
C PRO A 281 10.64 8.82 -13.32
N LYS A 282 11.07 8.85 -14.59
CA LYS A 282 11.30 7.60 -15.34
C LYS A 282 12.51 6.90 -14.74
N SER A 283 12.35 5.61 -14.44
CA SER A 283 13.42 4.69 -14.04
C SER A 283 14.34 4.32 -15.19
#